data_AF-A0A8I0VKU6-F1
#
_entry.id   AF-A0A8I0VKU6-F1
#
_cell.length_a   1.000
_cell.length_b   1.000
_cell.length_c   1.000
_cell.angle_alpha   90.00
_cell.angle_beta   90.00
_cell.angle_gamma   90.00
#
_symmetry.space_group_name_H-M   'P 1'
#
loop_
_entity.id
_entity.type
_entity.pdbx_description
1 polymer ?
#
loop_
_entity_poly.entity_id
_entity_poly.type
_entity_poly.pdbx_seq_one_letter_code
_entity_poly.pdbx_strand_id
1 'polypeptide(L)'
;MDRLLLRDDQWEQIVPLLPKRRGDQRKIAEDYRLFIEAVLWVVRTGSPWRDLPAPFGKWSRVYKRFSRWVKNGTWKFINQTVINDPDLEALMVDSTIVRAHQHAAGAEKKTALKPLAGPKED
;
A
#
# COMPACT_ATOMS: atom_id res chain seq x y z
N MET A 1 12.35 -20.50 3.83
CA MET A 1 11.68 -19.24 3.44
C MET A 1 11.78 -18.33 4.64
N ASP A 2 12.79 -17.47 4.69
CA ASP A 2 13.09 -16.71 5.90
C ASP A 2 13.49 -15.28 5.52
N ARG A 3 12.51 -14.54 4.99
CA ARG A 3 12.69 -13.12 4.65
C ARG A 3 11.43 -12.34 4.99
N LEU A 4 10.99 -12.45 6.24
CA LEU A 4 10.25 -11.39 6.90
C LEU A 4 11.29 -10.30 7.18
N LEU A 5 11.31 -9.28 6.32
CA LEU A 5 12.38 -8.27 6.26
C LEU A 5 12.27 -7.23 7.36
N LEU A 6 11.08 -7.09 7.94
CA LEU A 6 10.82 -6.07 8.93
C LEU A 6 11.24 -6.62 10.30
N ARG A 7 12.21 -5.97 10.92
CA ARG A 7 12.59 -6.28 12.30
C ARG A 7 11.49 -5.85 13.27
N ASP A 8 11.49 -6.40 14.47
CA ASP A 8 10.45 -6.10 15.46
C ASP A 8 10.49 -4.64 15.94
N ASP A 9 11.69 -4.06 16.10
CA ASP A 9 11.89 -2.65 16.44
C ASP A 9 11.32 -1.72 15.36
N GLN A 10 11.57 -2.03 14.09
CA GLN A 10 11.02 -1.29 12.96
C GLN A 10 9.49 -1.41 12.89
N TRP A 11 8.96 -2.60 13.19
CA TRP A 11 7.53 -2.84 13.24
C TRP A 11 6.85 -2.02 14.33
N GLU A 12 7.44 -1.93 15.53
CA GLU A 12 6.92 -1.15 16.64
C GLU A 12 6.81 0.35 16.31
N GLN A 13 7.71 0.89 15.49
CA GLN A 13 7.62 2.27 15.01
C GLN A 13 6.50 2.48 13.99
N ILE A 14 6.22 1.48 13.15
CA ILE A 14 5.20 1.56 12.10
C ILE A 14 3.79 1.38 12.67
N VAL A 15 3.61 0.49 13.65
CA VAL A 15 2.30 0.12 14.21
C VAL A 15 1.41 1.33 14.59
N PRO A 16 1.92 2.36 15.30
CA PRO A 16 1.15 3.55 15.66
C PRO A 16 0.58 4.33 14.48
N LEU A 17 1.20 4.23 13.30
CA LEU A 17 0.82 4.94 12.07
C LEU A 17 -0.28 4.21 11.29
N LEU A 18 -0.53 2.95 11.64
CA LEU A 18 -1.47 2.11 10.90
C LEU A 18 -2.91 2.52 11.23
N PRO A 19 -3.83 2.46 10.24
CA PRO A 19 -5.23 2.72 10.48
C PRO A 19 -5.80 1.78 11.55
N LYS A 20 -6.47 2.35 12.55
CA LYS A 20 -7.13 1.57 13.61
C LYS A 20 -8.24 0.70 12.99
N ARG A 21 -8.27 -0.59 13.35
CA ARG A 21 -9.32 -1.54 12.95
C ARG A 21 -9.95 -2.15 14.20
N ARG A 22 -11.26 -2.36 14.15
CA ARG A 22 -12.01 -3.08 15.19
C ARG A 22 -11.81 -4.59 15.02
N GLY A 23 -11.72 -5.32 16.13
CA GLY A 23 -11.55 -6.77 16.17
C GLY A 23 -10.34 -7.23 16.97
N ASP A 24 -9.95 -8.48 16.77
CA ASP A 24 -8.78 -9.11 17.39
C ASP A 24 -7.49 -8.36 16.98
N GLN A 25 -6.90 -7.64 17.94
CA GLN A 25 -5.74 -6.78 17.71
C GLN A 25 -4.51 -7.56 17.26
N ARG A 26 -4.34 -8.80 17.72
CA ARG A 26 -3.21 -9.65 17.32
C ARG A 26 -3.31 -10.03 15.85
N LYS A 27 -4.48 -10.52 15.42
CA LYS A 27 -4.71 -10.87 14.02
C LYS A 27 -4.60 -9.66 13.09
N ILE A 28 -5.03 -8.49 13.57
CA ILE A 28 -4.90 -7.23 12.83
C ILE A 28 -3.43 -6.85 12.65
N ALA A 29 -2.61 -6.97 13.71
CA ALA A 29 -1.19 -6.69 13.66
C ALA A 29 -0.47 -7.65 12.70
N GLU A 30 -0.73 -8.96 12.81
CA GLU A 30 -0.17 -9.98 11.91
C GLU A 30 -0.55 -9.73 10.44
N ASP A 31 -1.82 -9.39 10.16
CA ASP A 31 -2.29 -9.02 8.80
C ASP A 31 -1.63 -7.75 8.26
N TYR A 32 -1.43 -6.74 9.11
CA TYR A 32 -0.73 -5.53 8.70
C TYR A 32 0.74 -5.79 8.42
N ARG A 33 1.44 -6.55 9.28
CA ARG A 33 2.86 -6.84 9.11
C ARG A 33 3.11 -7.59 7.81
N LEU A 34 2.34 -8.66 7.58
CA LEU A 34 2.41 -9.44 6.35
C LEU A 34 2.13 -8.58 5.10
N PHE A 35 1.17 -7.66 5.19
CA PHE A 35 0.86 -6.73 4.11
C PHE A 35 2.01 -5.76 3.82
N ILE A 36 2.61 -5.14 4.85
CA ILE A 36 3.74 -4.23 4.68
C ILE A 36 4.93 -4.98 4.08
N GLU A 37 5.28 -6.15 4.60
CA GLU A 37 6.36 -6.97 4.08
C GLU A 37 6.15 -7.40 2.62
N ALA A 38 4.90 -7.67 2.22
CA ALA A 38 4.55 -7.94 0.82
C ALA A 38 4.87 -6.74 -0.08
N VAL A 39 4.54 -5.52 0.37
CA VAL A 39 4.83 -4.30 -0.37
C VAL A 39 6.34 -4.07 -0.46
N LEU A 40 7.06 -4.25 0.64
CA LEU A 40 8.52 -4.12 0.69
C LEU A 40 9.22 -5.13 -0.21
N TRP A 41 8.71 -6.36 -0.27
CA TRP A 41 9.23 -7.37 -1.18
C TRP A 41 9.12 -6.89 -2.63
N VAL A 42 7.95 -6.39 -3.06
CA VAL A 42 7.72 -5.89 -4.43
C VAL A 42 8.63 -4.71 -4.76
N VAL A 43 8.74 -3.75 -3.84
CA VAL A 43 9.56 -2.55 -4.02
C VAL A 43 11.04 -2.92 -4.14
N ARG A 44 11.54 -3.79 -3.25
CA ARG A 44 12.95 -4.21 -3.24
C ARG A 44 13.32 -5.06 -4.46
N THR A 45 12.43 -5.93 -4.93
CA THR A 45 12.73 -6.81 -6.07
C THR A 45 12.42 -6.17 -7.41
N GLY A 46 11.63 -5.09 -7.43
CA GLY A 46 11.08 -4.51 -8.67
C GLY A 46 10.18 -5.47 -9.45
N SER A 47 9.80 -6.61 -8.86
CA SER A 47 9.01 -7.62 -9.55
C SER A 47 7.57 -7.16 -9.76
N PRO A 48 6.90 -7.56 -10.85
CA PRO A 48 5.48 -7.32 -11.03
C PRO A 48 4.66 -7.83 -9.85
N TRP A 49 3.60 -7.11 -9.47
CA TRP A 49 2.68 -7.55 -8.41
C TRP A 49 2.15 -8.97 -8.63
N ARG A 50 1.98 -9.39 -9.89
CA ARG A 50 1.51 -10.74 -10.25
C ARG A 50 2.44 -11.85 -9.78
N ASP A 51 3.71 -11.54 -9.57
CA ASP A 51 4.75 -12.48 -9.18
C ASP A 51 4.97 -12.48 -7.66
N LEU A 52 4.09 -11.79 -6.90
CA LEU A 52 4.13 -11.79 -5.45
C LEU A 52 4.05 -13.23 -4.90
N PRO A 53 5.00 -13.66 -4.05
CA PRO A 53 5.00 -15.00 -3.48
C PRO A 53 3.70 -15.31 -2.70
N ALA A 54 3.21 -16.54 -2.86
CA ALA A 54 1.99 -17.02 -2.20
C ALA A 54 1.94 -16.83 -0.66
N PRO A 55 3.05 -16.90 0.10
CA PRO A 55 3.04 -16.63 1.54
C PRO A 55 2.53 -15.24 1.93
N PHE A 56 2.67 -14.24 1.06
CA PHE A 56 2.13 -12.89 1.28
C PHE A 56 0.62 -12.78 0.98
N GLY A 57 0.01 -13.87 0.55
CA GLY A 57 -1.38 -13.95 0.14
C GLY A 57 -1.61 -13.57 -1.33
N LYS A 58 -2.88 -13.43 -1.69
CA LYS A 58 -3.28 -13.18 -3.08
C LYS A 58 -2.85 -11.78 -3.53
N TRP A 59 -1.99 -11.71 -4.54
CA TRP A 59 -1.45 -10.44 -5.07
C TRP A 59 -2.52 -9.38 -5.32
N SER A 60 -3.69 -9.75 -5.84
CA SER A 60 -4.75 -8.79 -6.17
C SER A 60 -5.40 -8.17 -4.93
N ARG A 61 -5.39 -8.84 -3.79
CA ARG A 61 -5.83 -8.27 -2.50
C ARG A 61 -4.80 -7.29 -1.96
N VAL A 62 -3.52 -7.67 -2.01
CA VAL A 62 -2.39 -6.83 -1.59
C VAL A 62 -2.36 -5.55 -2.43
N TYR A 63 -2.39 -5.66 -3.76
CA TYR A 63 -2.39 -4.50 -4.65
C TYR A 63 -3.60 -3.57 -4.43
N LYS A 64 -4.82 -4.12 -4.25
CA LYS A 64 -6.01 -3.30 -3.99
C LYS A 64 -5.88 -2.51 -2.68
N ARG A 65 -5.33 -3.12 -1.63
CA ARG A 65 -5.07 -2.45 -0.35
C ARG A 65 -3.99 -1.39 -0.49
N PHE A 66 -2.88 -1.71 -1.16
CA PHE A 66 -1.81 -0.77 -1.49
C PHE A 66 -2.36 0.45 -2.24
N SER A 67 -3.12 0.24 -3.32
CA SER A 67 -3.72 1.34 -4.10
C SER A 67 -4.67 2.20 -3.27
N ARG A 68 -5.44 1.61 -2.35
CA ARG A 68 -6.28 2.36 -1.41
C ARG A 68 -5.45 3.23 -0.47
N TRP A 69 -4.33 2.71 0.02
CA TRP A 69 -3.41 3.41 0.94
C TRP A 69 -2.61 4.52 0.26
N VAL A 70 -2.39 4.40 -1.05
CA VAL A 70 -1.82 5.50 -1.86
C VAL A 70 -2.85 6.63 -1.97
N LYS A 71 -4.10 6.28 -2.29
CA LYS A 71 -5.17 7.27 -2.52
C LYS A 71 -5.57 8.05 -1.27
N ASN A 72 -5.59 7.41 -0.11
CA ASN A 72 -5.95 8.07 1.16
C ASN A 72 -4.74 8.69 1.89
N GLY A 73 -3.54 8.63 1.30
CA GLY A 73 -2.32 9.21 1.87
C GLY A 73 -1.69 8.44 3.04
N THR A 74 -2.17 7.24 3.41
CA THR A 74 -1.58 6.45 4.50
C THR A 74 -0.08 6.21 4.31
N TRP A 75 0.35 5.95 3.06
CA TRP A 75 1.77 5.80 2.77
C TRP A 75 2.61 7.06 3.01
N LYS A 76 2.05 8.26 2.88
CA LYS A 76 2.79 9.50 3.15
C LYS A 76 3.17 9.60 4.63
N PHE A 77 2.26 9.22 5.52
CA PHE A 77 2.50 9.21 6.97
C PHE A 77 3.54 8.16 7.35
N ILE A 78 3.42 6.94 6.80
CA ILE A 78 4.41 5.88 7.03
C ILE A 78 5.79 6.34 6.54
N ASN A 79 5.87 6.89 5.33
CA ASN A 79 7.12 7.36 4.75
C ASN A 79 7.77 8.47 5.58
N GLN A 80 7.00 9.48 6.02
CA GLN A 80 7.54 10.57 6.83
C GLN A 80 8.12 10.13 8.18
N THR A 81 7.60 9.06 8.78
CA THR A 81 8.16 8.51 10.02
C THR A 81 9.40 7.65 9.74
N VAL A 82 9.38 6.87 8.65
CA VAL A 82 10.48 6.00 8.21
C VAL A 82 11.70 6.82 7.72
N ILE A 83 11.50 8.04 7.16
CA ILE A 83 12.58 8.98 6.76
C ILE A 83 13.49 9.34 7.94
N ASN A 84 12.95 9.42 9.15
CA ASN A 84 13.69 9.92 10.31
C ASN A 84 14.48 8.83 11.05
N ASP A 85 14.47 7.59 10.56
CA ASP A 85 15.25 6.48 11.10
C ASP A 85 16.25 5.98 10.03
N PRO A 86 17.57 6.19 10.24
CA PRO A 86 18.62 5.75 9.32
C PRO A 86 18.62 4.24 9.02
N ASP A 87 18.15 3.41 9.96
CA ASP A 87 18.10 1.95 9.77
C ASP A 87 16.89 1.51 8.91
N LEU A 88 15.96 2.44 8.68
CA LEU A 88 14.77 2.31 7.86
C LEU A 88 14.91 3.00 6.49
N GLU A 89 16.02 3.69 6.26
CA GLU A 89 16.35 4.34 4.97
C GLU A 89 16.39 3.32 3.82
N ALA A 90 16.82 2.07 4.08
CA ALA A 90 16.78 0.98 3.09
C ALA A 90 15.35 0.49 2.75
N LEU A 91 14.38 0.73 3.64
CA LEU A 91 12.95 0.49 3.39
C LEU A 91 12.38 1.55 2.43
N MET A 92 13.00 2.73 2.43
CA MET A 92 12.74 3.85 1.55
C MET A 92 13.62 3.78 0.30
N VAL A 93 13.30 2.81 -0.56
CA VAL A 93 13.81 2.87 -1.94
C VAL A 93 13.40 4.20 -2.55
N ASP A 94 14.42 4.96 -2.91
CA ASP A 94 14.43 6.20 -3.67
C ASP A 94 13.16 6.34 -4.52
N SER A 95 12.33 7.35 -4.21
CA SER A 95 11.06 7.61 -4.90
C SER A 95 11.22 7.91 -6.41
N THR A 96 12.46 7.85 -6.90
CA THR A 96 12.93 7.93 -8.28
C THR A 96 12.90 6.59 -9.04
N ILE A 97 12.71 5.43 -8.39
CA ILE A 97 12.68 4.11 -9.08
C ILE A 97 11.33 3.39 -8.86
N VAL A 98 10.23 4.07 -9.21
CA VAL A 98 9.08 3.35 -9.76
C VAL A 98 9.29 3.35 -11.27
N ARG A 99 9.81 2.24 -11.81
CA ARG A 99 9.70 1.98 -13.25
C ARG A 99 8.21 1.94 -13.59
N ALA A 100 7.69 3.07 -14.04
CA ALA A 100 6.36 3.14 -14.62
C ALA A 100 6.31 2.10 -15.73
N HIS A 101 5.25 1.28 -15.72
CA HIS A 101 4.96 0.43 -16.87
C HIS A 101 4.89 1.36 -18.10
N GLN A 102 5.50 1.00 -19.23
CA GLN A 102 5.57 1.87 -20.41
C GLN A 102 4.20 2.35 -20.95
N HIS A 103 3.11 1.77 -20.45
CA HIS A 103 1.71 2.14 -20.73
C HIS A 103 1.02 2.91 -19.58
N ALA A 104 1.74 3.45 -18.59
CA ALA A 104 1.14 4.13 -17.44
C ALA A 104 0.49 5.49 -17.78
N ALA A 105 0.64 6.01 -19.01
CA ALA A 105 -0.14 7.12 -19.51
C ALA A 105 -1.55 6.64 -19.95
N GLY A 106 -2.42 6.39 -18.97
CA GLY A 106 -3.84 6.13 -19.20
C GLY A 106 -4.66 7.42 -19.06
N ALA A 107 -5.42 7.75 -20.10
CA ALA A 107 -6.23 8.97 -20.24
C ALA A 107 -7.17 9.28 -19.06
N GLU A 108 -7.40 10.58 -18.85
CA GLU A 108 -8.32 11.16 -17.87
C GLU A 108 -9.75 10.60 -18.05
N LYS A 109 -10.30 9.95 -17.02
CA LYS A 109 -11.72 9.58 -17.02
C LYS A 109 -12.56 10.78 -16.58
N LYS A 110 -13.19 11.46 -17.52
CA LYS A 110 -14.29 12.39 -17.22
C LYS A 110 -15.47 11.61 -16.63
N THR A 111 -15.70 11.76 -15.34
CA THR A 111 -16.95 11.34 -14.70
C THR A 111 -18.05 12.28 -15.18
N ALA A 112 -18.84 11.85 -16.17
CA ALA A 112 -20.08 12.53 -16.52
C ALA A 112 -21.10 12.27 -15.39
N LEU A 113 -21.36 13.29 -14.58
CA LEU A 113 -22.51 13.33 -13.68
C LEU A 113 -23.79 13.30 -14.55
N LYS A 114 -24.64 12.29 -14.35
CA LYS A 114 -26.00 12.27 -14.93
C LYS A 114 -26.84 13.37 -14.28
N PRO A 115 -27.54 14.22 -15.03
CA PRO A 115 -28.56 15.10 -14.45
C PRO A 115 -29.76 14.27 -13.99
N LEU A 116 -30.21 14.50 -12.75
CA LEU A 116 -31.49 14.03 -12.23
C LEU A 116 -32.63 14.76 -12.96
N ALA A 117 -33.60 14.00 -13.45
CA ALA A 117 -34.78 14.51 -14.15
C ALA A 117 -35.63 15.39 -13.21
N GLY A 118 -35.94 16.62 -13.66
CA GLY A 118 -36.97 17.48 -13.07
C GLY A 118 -38.37 17.14 -13.60
N PRO A 119 -39.43 17.58 -12.89
CA PRO A 119 -40.80 17.10 -13.09
C PRO A 119 -41.45 17.70 -14.34
N LYS A 120 -42.43 17.00 -14.91
CA LYS A 120 -43.40 17.58 -15.86
C LYS A 120 -44.77 17.58 -15.19
N GLU A 121 -45.28 18.78 -14.97
CA GLU A 121 -46.71 19.08 -14.80
C GLU A 121 -47.33 19.20 -16.21
N ASP A 122 -48.51 18.60 -16.38
CA ASP A 122 -49.69 19.03 -17.16
C ASP A 122 -50.67 17.85 -17.30
#